data_AF-A0A151RFF9-F1
#
_entry.id   AF-A0A151RFF9-F1
#
_cell.length_a   1.000
_cell.length_b   1.000
_cell.length_c   1.000
_cell.angle_alpha   90.00
_cell.angle_beta   90.00
_cell.angle_gamma   90.00
#
_symmetry.space_group_name_H-M   'P 1'
#
loop_
_entity.id
_entity.type
_entity.pdbx_description
1 polymer ?
#
loop_
_entity_poly.entity_id
_entity_poly.type
_entity_poly.pdbx_seq_one_letter_code
_entity_poly.pdbx_strand_id
1 'polypeptide(L)' 'CVGALDGTHIPVTVSFEDRPKYRNKKGDVSTNVLATCGPDLRFIYVLPGWEGSIGDS' A
#
# COMPACT_ATOMS: atom_id res chain seq x y z
N CYS A 1 -20.82 9.23 -0.67
CA CYS A 1 -19.91 8.62 -1.66
C CYS A 1 -18.64 8.22 -0.95
N VAL A 2 -18.13 7.03 -1.21
CA VAL A 2 -16.87 6.51 -0.64
C VAL A 2 -15.88 6.46 -1.80
N GLY A 3 -14.72 7.08 -1.65
CA GLY A 3 -13.67 7.09 -2.67
C GLY A 3 -12.78 5.87 -2.50
N ALA A 4 -12.45 5.18 -3.59
CA ALA A 4 -11.47 4.10 -3.61
C ALA A 4 -10.16 4.61 -4.21
N LEU A 5 -9.05 4.35 -3.52
CA LEU A 5 -7.68 4.57 -3.96
C LEU A 5 -7.03 3.21 -4.10
N ASP A 6 -6.95 2.71 -5.33
CA ASP A 6 -6.26 1.46 -5.67
C ASP A 6 -4.89 1.78 -6.28
N GLY A 7 -3.85 1.04 -5.92
CA GLY A 7 -2.56 1.07 -6.62
C GLY A 7 -1.55 2.15 -6.19
N THR A 8 -1.77 2.88 -5.09
CA THR A 8 -0.82 3.93 -4.66
C THR A 8 0.34 3.35 -3.86
N HIS A 9 1.58 3.58 -4.32
CA HIS A 9 2.78 3.24 -3.54
C HIS A 9 3.05 4.33 -2.51
N ILE A 10 2.92 3.98 -1.23
CA ILE A 10 3.30 4.86 -0.13
C ILE A 10 4.67 4.45 0.44
N PRO A 11 5.55 5.41 0.76
CA PRO A 11 6.77 5.11 1.49
C PRO A 11 6.38 4.65 2.90
N VAL A 12 6.93 3.51 3.34
CA VAL A 12 6.65 2.96 4.68
C VAL A 12 7.92 2.86 5.49
N THR A 13 7.84 3.26 6.76
CA THR A 13 8.94 3.07 7.71
C THR A 13 8.67 1.81 8.50
N VAL A 14 9.43 0.75 8.22
CA VAL A 14 9.32 -0.55 8.91
C VAL A 14 10.61 -0.90 9.64
N SER A 15 10.51 -1.83 10.60
CA SER A 15 11.63 -2.41 11.32
C SER A 15 12.66 -3.00 10.34
N PHE A 16 13.94 -3.04 10.72
CA PHE A 16 15.02 -3.53 9.85
C PHE A 16 14.78 -4.98 9.38
N GLU A 17 14.15 -5.79 10.22
CA GLU A 17 13.82 -7.20 9.94
C GLU A 17 12.74 -7.35 8.87
N ASP A 18 11.81 -6.38 8.78
CA ASP A 18 10.72 -6.41 7.82
C ASP A 18 11.02 -5.63 6.53
N ARG A 19 12.01 -4.73 6.52
CA ARG A 19 12.47 -4.01 5.31
C ARG A 19 12.63 -4.87 4.06
N PRO A 20 13.25 -6.07 4.08
CA PRO A 20 13.37 -6.89 2.87
C PRO A 20 12.01 -7.30 2.28
N LYS A 21 10.94 -7.36 3.08
CA LYS A 21 9.58 -7.72 2.62
C LYS A 21 8.84 -6.57 1.94
N TYR A 22 9.24 -5.33 2.24
CA TYR A 22 8.61 -4.10 1.72
C TYR A 22 9.52 -3.35 0.74
N ARG A 23 10.62 -3.97 0.31
CA ARG A 23 11.59 -3.37 -0.60
C ARG A 23 11.14 -3.55 -2.03
N ASN A 24 10.84 -2.44 -2.71
CA ASN A 24 10.46 -2.47 -4.11
C ASN A 24 11.67 -2.79 -5.02
N LYS A 25 11.41 -3.01 -6.31
CA LYS A 25 12.44 -3.29 -7.33
C LYS A 25 13.49 -2.17 -7.49
N LYS A 26 13.19 -0.93 -7.07
CA LYS A 26 14.12 0.21 -7.10
C LYS A 26 14.99 0.28 -5.84
N GLY A 27 14.68 -0.53 -4.82
CA GLY A 27 15.38 -0.57 -3.55
C GLY A 27 14.80 0.33 -2.47
N ASP A 28 13.74 1.09 -2.78
CA ASP A 28 13.01 1.88 -1.79
C ASP A 28 12.04 1.01 -0.99
N VAL A 29 11.79 1.40 0.25
CA VAL A 29 10.84 0.72 1.13
C VAL A 29 9.46 1.37 0.92
N SER A 30 8.64 0.75 0.09
CA SER A 30 7.31 1.26 -0.28
C SER A 30 6.33 0.11 -0.43
N THR A 31 5.11 0.28 0.03
CA THR A 31 4.05 -0.72 -0.14
C THR A 31 2.93 -0.14 -0.99
N ASN A 32 2.37 -0.96 -1.88
CA ASN A 32 1.12 -0.61 -2.54
C ASN A 32 0.03 -0.58 -1.47
N VAL A 33 -0.84 0.43 -1.43
CA VAL A 33 -1.99 0.42 -0.53
C VAL A 33 -3.28 0.52 -1.32
N LEU A 34 -4.24 -0.33 -0.94
CA LEU A 34 -5.64 -0.14 -1.27
C LEU A 34 -6.25 0.62 -0.10
N ALA A 35 -6.68 1.85 -0.34
CA ALA A 35 -7.31 2.67 0.66
C ALA A 35 -8.72 3.08 0.24
N THR A 36 -9.63 3.15 1.21
CA THR A 36 -10.98 3.66 1.01
C THR A 36 -11.16 4.89 1.90
N CYS A 37 -11.63 5.99 1.32
CA CYS A 37 -11.85 7.24 2.02
C CYS A 37 -13.33 7.62 2.08
N GLY A 38 -13.70 8.21 3.21
CA GLY A 38 -15.04 8.73 3.46
C GLY A 38 -15.33 10.02 2.69
N PRO A 39 -16.56 10.54 2.83
CA PRO A 39 -16.94 11.84 2.25
C PRO A 39 -16.14 13.03 2.83
N ASP A 40 -15.48 12.83 3.97
CA ASP A 40 -14.58 13.78 4.62
C ASP A 40 -13.09 13.60 4.20
N LEU A 41 -12.83 12.79 3.17
CA LEU A 41 -11.50 12.45 2.66
C LEU A 41 -10.57 11.81 3.70
N ARG A 42 -11.12 11.33 4.82
CA ARG A 42 -10.37 10.53 5.79
C ARG A 42 -10.35 9.07 5.36
N PHE A 43 -9.20 8.43 5.53
CA PHE A 43 -9.08 7.00 5.30
C PHE A 43 -9.90 6.24 6.34
N ILE A 44 -10.89 5.49 5.86
CA ILE A 44 -11.70 4.59 6.68
C ILE A 44 -11.06 3.20 6.69
N TYR A 45 -10.35 2.86 5.62
CA TYR A 45 -9.66 1.58 5.48
C TYR A 45 -8.37 1.75 4.70
N VAL A 46 -7.28 1.13 5.16
CA VAL A 46 -5.99 1.06 4.47
C VAL A 46 -5.50 -0.37 4.55
N LEU A 47 -5.38 -1.02 3.39
CA LEU A 47 -4.83 -2.35 3.26
C LEU A 47 -3.47 -2.26 2.54
N PRO A 48 -2.36 -2.63 3.19
CA PRO A 48 -1.09 -2.80 2.50
C PRO A 48 -1.16 -4.03 1.59
N GLY A 49 -0.97 -3.81 0.31
CA GLY A 49 -0.79 -4.81 -0.72
C GLY A 49 0.54 -5.52 -0.54
N TRP A 50 0.47 -6.83 -0.35
CA TRP A 50 1.61 -7.72 -0.30
C TRP A 50 2.23 -7.88 -1.70
N GLU A 51 3.56 -7.96 -1.77
CA GLU A 51 4.30 -8.24 -3.00
C GLU A 51 3.92 -9.65 -3.50
N GLY A 52 3.04 -9.71 -4.51
CA GLY A 52 2.54 -10.97 -5.09
C GLY A 52 1.03 -11.08 -5.29
N SER A 53 0.23 -10.07 -4.92
CA SER A 53 -1.24 -10.11 -5.08
C SER A 53 -1.77 -9.37 -6.31
N ILE A 54 -1.03 -9.35 -7.42
CA ILE A 54 -1.62 -9.11 -8.74
C ILE A 54 -1.20 -10.27 -9.63
N GLY A 55 -1.99 -11.34 -9.58
CA GLY A 55 -2.07 -12.26 -10.70
C GLY A 55 -2.92 -11.58 -11.76
N ASP A 56 -2.28 -10.93 -12.72
CA ASP A 56 -2.91 -10.64 -14.01
C ASP A 56 -3.37 -11.99 -14.59
N SER A 57 -4.69 -12.19 -14.67
CA SER A 57 -5.33 -13.23 -15.48
C SER A 57 -5.81 -12.62 -16.79
#